data_AF-A0A948RSL6-F1
#
_entry.id   AF-A0A948RSL6-F1
#
_cell.length_a   1.000
_cell.length_b   1.000
_cell.length_c   1.000
_cell.angle_alpha   90.00
_cell.angle_beta   90.00
_cell.angle_gamma   90.00
#
_symmetry.space_group_name_H-M   'P 1'
#
loop_
_entity.id
_entity.type
_entity.pdbx_description
1 polymer ?
#
loop_
_entity_poly.entity_id
_entity_poly.type
_entity_poly.pdbx_seq_one_letter_code
_entity_poly.pdbx_strand_id
1 'polypeptide(L)'
;MQDENKRNLMYFEASSMRALHRSLEVWQNEHAKRLLSVSIQKDSGKYCCIALSNPNEVIICDGSGASQAGVSQGALEIKNI
;
A
#
# COMPACT_ATOMS: atom_id res chain seq x y z
N MET A 1 13.36 -6.96 5.91
CA MET A 1 12.71 -5.62 5.80
C MET A 1 12.76 -5.03 4.38
N GLN A 2 13.89 -5.01 3.64
CA GLN A 2 13.96 -4.31 2.33
C GLN A 2 13.00 -4.81 1.23
N ASP A 3 12.54 -6.07 1.27
CA ASP A 3 11.65 -6.61 0.21
C ASP A 3 10.14 -6.45 0.49
N GLU A 4 9.75 -6.14 1.73
CA GLU A 4 8.33 -5.98 2.10
C GLU A 4 7.71 -4.69 1.55
N ASN A 5 8.54 -3.69 1.23
CA ASN A 5 8.08 -2.43 0.63
C ASN A 5 7.85 -2.52 -0.88
N LYS A 6 8.36 -3.56 -1.55
CA LYS A 6 8.20 -3.71 -3.00
C LYS A 6 6.87 -4.36 -3.40
N ARG A 7 6.18 -5.00 -2.46
CA ARG A 7 4.93 -5.72 -2.72
C ARG A 7 3.76 -4.95 -2.12
N ASN A 8 3.15 -4.10 -2.92
CA ASN A 8 1.94 -3.38 -2.57
C ASN A 8 0.66 -4.00 -3.16
N LEU A 9 0.78 -5.04 -3.99
CA LEU A 9 -0.36 -5.76 -4.57
C LEU A 9 -0.79 -6.92 -3.66
N MET A 10 -2.07 -6.92 -3.26
CA MET A 10 -2.67 -7.91 -2.37
C MET A 10 -3.85 -8.59 -3.07
N TYR A 11 -4.07 -9.88 -2.79
CA TYR A 11 -5.22 -10.64 -3.27
C TYR A 11 -6.00 -11.21 -2.09
N PHE A 12 -7.33 -11.08 -2.14
CA PHE A 12 -8.25 -11.66 -1.17
C PHE A 12 -9.40 -12.34 -1.90
N GLU A 13 -9.93 -13.41 -1.32
CA GLU A 13 -11.16 -14.02 -1.81
C GLU A 13 -12.06 -14.47 -0.66
N ALA A 14 -13.37 -14.42 -0.89
CA ALA A 14 -14.34 -14.98 0.04
C ALA A 14 -15.66 -15.35 -0.65
N SER A 15 -16.43 -16.22 -0.02
CA SER A 15 -17.76 -16.63 -0.49
C SER A 15 -18.84 -15.54 -0.37
N SER A 16 -18.56 -14.45 0.35
CA SER A 16 -19.47 -13.30 0.46
C SER A 16 -18.72 -11.99 0.62
N MET A 17 -19.35 -10.88 0.24
CA MET A 17 -18.81 -9.53 0.47
C MET A 17 -18.51 -9.24 1.94
N ARG A 18 -19.34 -9.73 2.87
CA ARG A 18 -19.15 -9.53 4.31
C ARG A 18 -17.88 -10.22 4.80
N ALA A 19 -17.66 -11.46 4.36
CA ALA A 19 -16.45 -12.21 4.69
C ALA A 19 -15.21 -11.56 4.06
N LEU A 20 -15.32 -11.10 2.80
CA LEU A 20 -14.25 -10.39 2.12
C LEU A 20 -13.87 -9.10 2.86
N HIS A 21 -14.84 -8.28 3.23
CA HIS A 21 -14.63 -7.06 4.01
C HIS A 21 -13.91 -7.34 5.33
N ARG A 22 -14.34 -8.37 6.06
CA ARG A 22 -13.67 -8.77 7.31
C ARG A 22 -12.22 -9.17 7.07
N SER A 23 -11.92 -9.90 6.00
CA SER A 23 -10.54 -10.27 5.65
C SER A 23 -9.68 -9.02 5.36
N LEU A 24 -10.23 -8.03 4.65
CA LEU A 24 -9.53 -6.76 4.39
C LEU A 24 -9.27 -5.99 5.69
N GLU A 25 -10.23 -5.95 6.62
CA GLU A 25 -10.09 -5.28 7.91
C GLU A 25 -9.05 -5.95 8.82
N VAL A 26 -9.11 -7.28 8.94
CA VAL A 26 -8.13 -8.06 9.71
C VAL A 26 -6.72 -7.83 9.17
N TRP A 27 -6.54 -7.90 7.85
CA TRP A 27 -5.24 -7.69 7.24
C TRP A 27 -4.68 -6.28 7.52
N GLN A 28 -5.50 -5.24 7.40
CA GLN A 28 -5.07 -3.86 7.70
C GLN A 28 -4.62 -3.69 9.15
N ASN A 29 -5.33 -4.30 10.09
CA ASN A 29 -4.99 -4.24 11.52
C ASN A 29 -3.70 -5.00 11.83
N GLU A 30 -3.54 -6.22 11.31
CA GLU A 30 -2.35 -7.05 11.54
C GLU A 30 -1.06 -6.43 10.98
N HIS A 31 -1.17 -5.71 9.86
CA HIS A 31 0.00 -5.15 9.16
C HIS A 31 0.19 -3.66 9.42
N ALA A 32 -0.68 -3.02 10.21
CA ALA A 32 -0.72 -1.57 10.43
C ALA A 32 -0.66 -0.76 9.12
N LYS A 33 -1.29 -1.27 8.05
CA LYS A 33 -1.26 -0.71 6.69
C LYS A 33 -2.66 -0.35 6.24
N ARG A 34 -2.77 0.72 5.44
CA ARG A 34 -4.01 1.09 4.74
C ARG A 34 -4.02 0.51 3.34
N LEU A 35 -5.21 0.13 2.87
CA LEU A 35 -5.47 -0.15 1.47
C LEU A 35 -5.80 1.16 0.73
N LEU A 36 -5.03 1.50 -0.30
CA LEU A 36 -5.18 2.70 -1.13
C LEU A 36 -6.25 2.51 -2.21
N SER A 37 -6.34 1.32 -2.76
CA SER A 37 -7.29 0.99 -3.81
C SER A 37 -7.73 -0.47 -3.68
N VAL A 38 -8.98 -0.73 -4.03
CA VAL A 38 -9.61 -2.05 -3.96
C VAL A 38 -10.46 -2.22 -5.22
N SER A 39 -10.26 -3.32 -5.93
CA SER A 39 -11.09 -3.74 -7.06
C SER A 39 -11.64 -5.13 -6.76
N ILE A 40 -12.98 -5.26 -6.77
CA ILE A 40 -13.68 -6.49 -6.42
C ILE A 40 -14.46 -6.98 -7.63
N GLN A 41 -14.30 -8.25 -7.96
CA GLN A 41 -15.06 -8.93 -9.00
C GLN A 41 -15.62 -10.24 -8.47
N LYS A 42 -16.67 -10.73 -9.13
CA LYS A 42 -17.14 -12.11 -8.90
C LYS A 42 -16.43 -13.03 -9.87
N ASP A 43 -15.83 -14.09 -9.36
CA ASP A 43 -15.24 -15.16 -10.15
C ASP A 43 -15.58 -16.51 -9.51
N SER A 44 -16.05 -17.46 -10.33
CA SER A 44 -16.35 -18.84 -9.92
C SER A 44 -17.20 -18.97 -8.64
N GLY A 45 -18.20 -18.08 -8.47
CA GLY A 45 -19.10 -18.07 -7.32
C GLY A 45 -18.52 -17.45 -6.03
N LYS A 46 -17.30 -16.90 -6.08
CA LYS A 46 -16.67 -16.15 -5.00
C LYS A 46 -16.56 -14.67 -5.35
N TYR A 47 -16.25 -13.86 -4.34
CA TYR A 47 -15.79 -12.49 -4.50
C TYR A 47 -14.27 -12.47 -4.40
N CYS A 48 -13.61 -11.98 -5.44
CA CYS A 48 -12.17 -11.85 -5.54
C CYS A 48 -11.80 -10.38 -5.52
N CYS A 49 -10.77 -10.02 -4.78
CA CYS A 49 -10.34 -8.66 -4.55
C CYS A 49 -8.86 -8.52 -4.84
N ILE A 50 -8.52 -7.58 -5.72
CA ILE A 50 -7.16 -7.09 -5.88
C ILE A 50 -7.09 -5.73 -5.18
N ALA A 51 -6.17 -5.59 -4.23
CA ALA A 51 -5.98 -4.36 -3.48
C ALA A 51 -4.55 -3.84 -3.60
N LEU A 52 -4.40 -2.52 -3.56
CA LEU A 52 -3.10 -1.85 -3.43
C LEU A 52 -2.96 -1.34 -1.99
N SER A 53 -1.91 -1.73 -1.29
CA SER A 53 -1.57 -1.17 0.03
C SER A 53 -0.63 0.01 -0.09
N ASN A 54 -0.60 0.90 0.90
CA ASN A 54 0.44 1.92 0.94
C ASN A 54 1.82 1.25 1.15
N PRO A 55 2.86 1.57 0.37
CA PRO A 55 4.23 1.21 0.73
C PRO A 55 4.59 1.82 2.10
N ASN A 56 5.41 1.14 2.91
CA ASN A 56 5.78 1.68 4.23
C ASN A 56 6.74 2.87 4.14
N GLU A 57 7.43 3.02 3.00
CA GLU A 57 8.44 4.04 2.80
C GLU A 57 8.26 4.69 1.44
N VAL A 58 8.19 6.02 1.45
CA VAL A 58 8.18 6.86 0.26
C VAL A 58 9.44 7.69 0.31
N ILE A 59 10.33 7.49 -0.67
CA ILE A 59 11.53 8.31 -0.83
C ILE A 59 11.20 9.43 -1.80
N ILE A 60 11.21 10.68 -1.30
CA ILE A 60 11.08 11.87 -2.14
C ILE A 60 12.48 12.18 -2.69
N CYS A 61 12.60 12.18 -4.01
CA CYS A 61 13.86 12.47 -4.69
C CYS A 61 13.66 13.40 -5.90
N ASP A 62 14.76 13.96 -6.41
CA ASP A 62 14.76 14.71 -7.66
C ASP A 62 14.39 13.81 -8.86
N GLY A 63 14.20 14.41 -10.04
CA GLY A 63 13.82 13.67 -11.25
C GLY A 63 14.85 12.61 -11.72
N SER A 64 16.08 12.67 -11.23
CA SER A 64 17.13 11.67 -11.50
C SER A 64 17.22 10.57 -10.43
N GLY A 65 16.59 10.77 -9.26
CA GLY A 65 16.70 9.91 -8.10
C GLY A 65 18.01 10.05 -7.31
N ALA A 66 18.90 10.97 -7.71
CA ALA A 66 20.22 11.11 -7.10
C ALA A 66 20.17 11.84 -5.74
N SER A 67 19.29 12.84 -5.61
CA SER A 67 19.13 13.62 -4.39
C SER A 67 17.80 13.32 -3.72
N GLN A 68 17.85 13.04 -2.42
CA GLN A 68 16.66 12.83 -1.60
C GLN A 68 16.32 14.08 -0.80
N ALA A 69 15.03 14.29 -0.53
CA ALA A 69 14.58 15.36 0.35
C ALA A 69 15.11 15.13 1.77
N GLY A 70 15.56 16.21 2.41
CA GLY A 70 16.04 16.20 3.80
C GLY A 70 15.03 16.86 4.74
N VAL A 71 15.12 16.56 6.04
CA VAL A 71 14.40 17.31 7.07
C VAL A 71 15.40 18.15 7.85
N SER A 72 15.16 19.46 7.94
CA SER A 72 16.01 20.44 8.62
C SER A 72 15.13 21.48 9.29
N GLN A 73 15.42 21.81 10.55
CA GLN A 73 14.66 22.78 11.37
C GLN A 73 13.13 22.57 11.38
N GLY A 74 12.67 21.32 11.24
CA GLY A 74 11.25 20.99 11.20
C GLY A 74 10.57 21.21 9.83
N ALA A 75 11.33 21.55 8.79
CA ALA A 75 10.84 21.68 7.42
C ALA A 75 11.44 20.60 6.52
N LEU A 76 10.68 20.22 5.48
CA LEU A 76 11.19 19.41 4.37
C LEU A 76 11.95 20.34 3.41
N GLU A 77 13.24 20.10 3.24
CA GLU A 77 14.08 20.83 2.31
C GLU A 77 14.29 20.00 1.03
N ILE A 78 13.91 20.58 -0.10
CA ILE A 78 14.28 20.07 -1.42
C ILE A 78 15.60 20.76 -1.79
N LYS A 79 16.69 19.98 -1.85
CA LYS A 79 17.98 20.51 -2.29
C LYS A 79 17.90 20.75 -3.80
N ASN A 80 17.76 22.01 -4.19
CA ASN A 80 17.96 22.41 -5.58
C ASN A 80 19.45 22.22 -5.91
N ILE A 81 19.74 21.36 -6.89
CA ILE A 81 21.05 21.33 -7.56
C ILE A 81 20.99 22.29 -8.74
#